data_AF-A0A4S9AUH4-F1
#
_entry.id   AF-A0A4S9AUH4-F1
#
_cell.length_a   1.000
_cell.length_b   1.000
_cell.length_c   1.000
_cell.angle_alpha   90.00
_cell.angle_beta   90.00
_cell.angle_gamma   90.00
#
_symmetry.space_group_name_H-M   'P 1'
#
loop_
_entity.id
_entity.type
_entity.pdbx_description
1 polymer ?
#
loop_
_entity_poly.entity_id
_entity_poly.type
_entity_poly.pdbx_seq_one_letter_code
_entity_poly.pdbx_strand_id
1 'polypeptide(L)'
;MVTPSPLHRSHHITDTHTRSLLHFRPATCSFRPPCKIDCAFSLQTLSLLPSLAIMRNCHSLRPGQHLADRYPIHVRYAATEIENAKSARARGSYLRVSFKNTRETAQAINGWKVTRALQYLENVKNHAEAVPMRRYAGSTGRTAQGKQFGVSKARWPVKSAEFILSLLKNAEANADTKGLDTSNLIVKHIQVNQAPKQRRRTYRAHGRINPYMSNPCHIEMILTEGEEVVQKAPEAVAREGARLNTRQRAQRNRRAITAA
;
A
#
# COMPACT_ATOMS: atom_id res chain seq x y z
N MET A 1 -38.93 -36.84 35.35
CA MET A 1 -39.26 -35.42 35.57
C MET A 1 -38.61 -34.62 34.44
N VAL A 2 -39.42 -34.24 33.45
CA VAL A 2 -38.98 -33.53 32.25
C VAL A 2 -39.33 -32.06 32.45
N THR A 3 -38.32 -31.19 32.48
CA THR A 3 -38.51 -29.73 32.52
C THR A 3 -38.48 -29.18 31.09
N PRO A 4 -39.46 -28.36 30.67
CA PRO A 4 -39.42 -27.72 29.35
C PRO A 4 -38.69 -26.36 29.41
N SER A 5 -37.87 -26.10 28.41
CA SER A 5 -37.19 -24.82 28.15
C SER A 5 -38.17 -23.74 27.65
N PRO A 6 -38.01 -22.45 28.03
CA PRO A 6 -38.90 -21.40 27.56
C PRO A 6 -38.46 -20.81 26.22
N LEU A 7 -39.46 -20.64 25.34
CA LEU A 7 -39.42 -20.06 23.99
C LEU A 7 -38.87 -18.62 23.99
N HIS A 8 -37.96 -18.34 23.05
CA HIS A 8 -37.48 -16.98 22.74
C HIS A 8 -38.55 -16.18 21.99
N ARG A 9 -38.84 -15.00 22.54
CA ARG A 9 -39.81 -14.01 22.05
C ARG A 9 -39.17 -13.18 20.92
N SER A 10 -39.66 -13.33 19.69
CA SER A 10 -39.30 -12.49 18.55
C SER A 10 -40.07 -11.16 18.64
N HIS A 11 -39.33 -10.05 18.81
CA HIS A 11 -39.89 -8.71 18.69
C HIS A 11 -39.82 -8.25 17.22
N HIS A 12 -40.99 -8.22 16.58
CA HIS A 12 -41.23 -7.47 15.36
C HIS A 12 -41.06 -5.96 15.63
N ILE A 13 -40.15 -5.32 14.89
CA ILE A 13 -40.11 -3.86 14.76
C ILE A 13 -40.67 -3.54 13.38
N THR A 14 -41.78 -2.81 13.35
CA THR A 14 -42.46 -2.33 12.15
C THR A 14 -41.74 -1.10 11.61
N ASP A 15 -41.17 -1.22 10.41
CA ASP A 15 -40.66 -0.10 9.61
C ASP A 15 -41.83 0.77 9.15
N THR A 16 -41.86 2.02 9.61
CA THR A 16 -42.62 3.11 8.99
C THR A 16 -41.67 4.26 8.75
N HIS A 17 -41.33 4.52 7.49
CA HIS A 17 -41.32 5.88 6.93
C HIS A 17 -41.04 5.86 5.43
N THR A 18 -42.10 6.14 4.70
CA THR A 18 -42.14 6.43 3.29
C THR A 18 -41.43 7.75 2.98
N ARG A 19 -40.54 7.63 2.00
CA ARG A 19 -39.81 8.64 1.23
C ARG A 19 -40.79 9.50 0.43
N SER A 20 -40.66 10.84 0.46
CA SER A 20 -40.94 11.67 -0.72
C SER A 20 -40.42 13.12 -0.63
N LEU A 21 -39.76 13.50 -1.73
CA LEU A 21 -39.78 14.82 -2.40
C LEU A 21 -39.05 16.03 -1.80
N LEU A 22 -37.77 16.11 -2.16
CA LEU A 22 -37.18 17.16 -3.03
C LEU A 22 -37.84 18.56 -3.00
N HIS A 23 -37.18 19.54 -2.40
CA HIS A 23 -37.20 20.95 -2.83
C HIS A 23 -35.83 21.58 -2.55
N PHE A 24 -34.97 21.66 -3.55
CA PHE A 24 -33.78 22.50 -3.55
C PHE A 24 -33.81 23.37 -4.80
N ARG A 25 -34.09 24.67 -4.60
CA ARG A 25 -33.94 25.72 -5.61
C ARG A 25 -32.44 26.04 -5.80
N PRO A 26 -31.91 26.11 -7.02
CA PRO A 26 -30.59 26.68 -7.26
C PRO A 26 -30.68 28.21 -7.42
N ALA A 27 -29.82 28.93 -6.68
CA ALA A 27 -29.57 30.35 -6.86
C ALA A 27 -28.74 30.58 -8.13
N THR A 28 -29.26 31.39 -9.04
CA THR A 28 -28.55 31.88 -10.23
C THR A 28 -27.66 33.05 -9.84
N CYS A 29 -26.34 32.86 -9.97
CA CYS A 29 -25.35 33.92 -9.82
C CYS A 29 -25.10 34.52 -11.22
N SER A 30 -25.54 35.76 -11.42
CA SER A 30 -25.40 36.53 -12.66
C SER A 30 -23.98 37.05 -12.80
N PHE A 31 -23.20 36.45 -13.69
CA PHE A 31 -21.94 37.03 -14.19
C PHE A 31 -22.18 37.64 -15.57
N ARG A 32 -22.14 38.97 -15.62
CA ARG A 32 -22.07 39.78 -16.85
C ARG A 32 -20.66 39.71 -17.45
N PRO A 33 -20.55 39.71 -18.79
CA PRO A 33 -19.53 40.52 -19.46
C PRO A 33 -20.11 41.38 -20.61
N PRO A 34 -19.33 42.34 -21.13
CA PRO A 34 -19.87 43.56 -21.75
C PRO A 34 -20.03 43.51 -23.27
N CYS A 35 -20.99 44.34 -23.71
CA CYS A 35 -21.10 45.14 -24.92
C CYS A 35 -20.09 44.91 -26.06
N LYS A 36 -20.57 44.65 -27.28
CA LYS A 36 -20.73 45.68 -28.34
C LYS A 36 -21.00 45.07 -29.72
N ILE A 37 -21.74 45.85 -30.50
CA ILE A 37 -21.81 45.96 -31.98
C ILE A 37 -22.95 45.19 -32.66
N ASP A 38 -23.88 46.02 -33.12
CA ASP A 38 -24.94 45.82 -34.10
C ASP A 38 -24.44 45.25 -35.43
N CYS A 39 -25.29 44.47 -36.11
CA CYS A 39 -25.67 44.74 -37.49
C CYS A 39 -26.79 43.78 -37.93
N ALA A 40 -27.92 44.37 -38.33
CA ALA A 40 -29.01 43.69 -39.02
C ALA A 40 -28.58 43.30 -40.44
N PHE A 41 -29.02 42.14 -40.95
CA PHE A 41 -29.48 42.04 -42.34
C PHE A 41 -30.25 40.74 -42.64
N SER A 42 -31.47 40.96 -43.13
CA SER A 42 -32.31 40.23 -44.09
C SER A 42 -32.14 38.73 -44.34
N LEU A 43 -33.30 38.05 -44.25
CA LEU A 43 -33.66 36.82 -44.96
C LEU A 43 -33.27 36.87 -46.45
N GLN A 44 -32.70 35.76 -46.98
CA GLN A 44 -33.21 35.05 -48.16
C GLN A 44 -32.30 33.88 -48.62
N THR A 45 -32.99 32.82 -49.06
CA THR A 45 -32.65 31.88 -50.14
C THR A 45 -31.57 30.80 -49.95
N LEU A 46 -32.09 29.57 -49.85
CA LEU A 46 -31.54 28.33 -50.39
C LEU A 46 -31.09 28.48 -51.86
N SER A 47 -29.89 28.00 -52.21
CA SER A 47 -29.66 27.02 -53.30
C SER A 47 -28.16 26.90 -53.71
N LEU A 48 -27.68 25.64 -53.74
CA LEU A 48 -26.80 25.01 -54.73
C LEU A 48 -25.53 25.74 -55.23
N LEU A 49 -24.33 25.26 -54.84
CA LEU A 49 -23.41 24.44 -55.68
C LEU A 49 -21.98 24.35 -55.06
N PRO A 50 -21.16 23.34 -55.47
CA PRO A 50 -19.95 22.90 -54.79
C PRO A 50 -18.65 23.46 -55.40
N SER A 51 -17.55 23.23 -54.67
CA SER A 51 -16.19 22.94 -55.16
C SER A 51 -15.09 23.88 -54.63
N LEU A 52 -13.96 23.22 -54.35
CA LEU A 52 -12.62 23.73 -54.08
C LEU A 52 -12.30 24.34 -52.70
N ALA A 53 -11.76 23.44 -51.88
CA ALA A 53 -10.43 23.54 -51.26
C ALA A 53 -10.13 24.78 -50.40
N ILE A 54 -10.05 24.55 -49.08
CA ILE A 54 -9.01 25.05 -48.15
C ILE A 54 -9.35 24.47 -46.76
N MET A 55 -8.31 24.19 -45.96
CA MET A 55 -8.30 23.62 -44.58
C MET A 55 -7.99 22.12 -44.54
N ARG A 56 -6.72 21.74 -44.70
CA ARG A 56 -5.75 21.62 -43.59
C ARG A 56 -6.38 21.00 -42.33
N ASN A 57 -6.26 19.68 -42.27
CA ASN A 57 -5.79 18.92 -41.11
C ASN A 57 -6.29 19.42 -39.74
N CYS A 58 -7.59 19.30 -39.48
CA CYS A 58 -8.17 19.50 -38.15
C CYS A 58 -8.18 18.15 -37.40
N HIS A 59 -6.99 17.61 -37.13
CA HIS A 59 -6.86 16.54 -36.14
C HIS A 59 -6.74 17.18 -34.75
N SER A 60 -7.81 17.03 -33.98
CA SER A 60 -7.77 16.76 -32.54
C SER A 60 -7.04 17.75 -31.62
N LEU A 61 -7.48 19.01 -31.56
CA LEU A 61 -7.24 19.82 -30.36
C LEU A 61 -8.25 19.45 -29.28
N ARG A 62 -7.94 18.41 -28.49
CA ARG A 62 -8.59 18.19 -27.18
C ARG A 62 -8.07 19.26 -26.22
N PRO A 63 -8.89 20.19 -25.70
CA PRO A 63 -8.46 21.08 -24.64
C PRO A 63 -8.51 20.31 -23.32
N GLY A 64 -7.35 19.92 -22.79
CA GLY A 64 -7.29 19.23 -21.50
C GLY A 64 -6.07 18.35 -21.25
N GLN A 65 -4.94 18.57 -21.92
CA GLN A 65 -3.70 17.88 -21.55
C GLN A 65 -3.09 18.54 -20.32
N HIS A 66 -3.38 17.88 -19.19
CA HIS A 66 -2.77 17.95 -17.88
C HIS A 66 -1.44 18.73 -17.79
N LEU A 67 -1.45 19.78 -16.97
CA LEU A 67 -0.24 20.44 -16.44
C LEU A 67 0.67 19.53 -15.60
N ALA A 68 0.36 18.23 -15.47
CA ALA A 68 1.11 17.27 -14.67
C ALA A 68 2.37 16.74 -15.37
N ASP A 69 2.48 16.89 -16.69
CA ASP A 69 3.58 16.31 -17.47
C ASP A 69 4.83 17.22 -17.57
N ARG A 70 4.77 18.46 -17.04
CA ARG A 70 5.87 19.42 -17.21
C ARG A 70 7.05 19.26 -16.27
N TYR A 71 6.89 18.51 -15.17
CA TYR A 71 8.01 18.08 -14.34
C TYR A 71 7.64 16.73 -13.73
N PRO A 72 8.24 15.60 -14.15
CA PRO A 72 8.07 14.37 -13.39
C PRO A 72 8.56 14.67 -11.98
N ILE A 73 7.65 14.64 -11.01
CA ILE A 73 7.99 14.83 -9.61
C ILE A 73 8.85 13.61 -9.26
N HIS A 74 10.18 13.76 -9.36
CA HIS A 74 11.11 12.66 -9.13
C HIS A 74 11.09 12.32 -7.64
N VAL A 75 10.22 11.39 -7.26
CA VAL A 75 10.12 10.96 -5.88
C VAL A 75 11.24 9.98 -5.57
N ARG A 76 12.20 10.41 -4.76
CA ARG A 76 13.35 9.60 -4.35
C ARG A 76 12.92 8.55 -3.33
N TYR A 77 13.47 7.34 -3.46
CA TYR A 77 13.36 6.27 -2.46
C TYR A 77 14.39 6.51 -1.37
N ALA A 78 14.14 6.03 -0.15
CA ALA A 78 15.11 6.17 0.93
C ALA A 78 16.35 5.28 0.70
N ALA A 79 16.14 4.05 0.24
CA ALA A 79 17.22 3.12 -0.06
C ALA A 79 17.75 3.33 -1.48
N THR A 80 18.92 3.95 -1.61
CA THR A 80 19.62 4.19 -2.89
C THR A 80 20.72 3.18 -3.20
N GLU A 81 21.16 2.42 -2.20
CA GLU A 81 22.28 1.47 -2.29
C GLU A 81 21.96 0.21 -3.11
N ILE A 82 20.69 -0.08 -3.36
CA ILE A 82 20.26 -1.27 -4.09
C ILE A 82 20.35 -1.03 -5.60
N GLU A 83 21.08 -1.91 -6.29
CA GLU A 83 21.26 -1.90 -7.75
C GLU A 83 19.92 -1.91 -8.49
N ASN A 84 19.74 -0.96 -9.42
CA ASN A 84 18.49 -0.79 -10.16
C ASN A 84 18.21 -1.92 -11.17
N ALA A 85 19.26 -2.60 -11.64
CA ALA A 85 19.17 -3.64 -12.66
C ALA A 85 18.48 -4.89 -12.09
N LYS A 86 18.87 -5.32 -10.88
CA LYS A 86 18.37 -6.53 -10.21
C LYS A 86 17.19 -6.27 -9.27
N SER A 87 16.59 -5.08 -9.34
CA SER A 87 15.54 -4.69 -8.39
C SER A 87 14.30 -4.10 -9.07
N ALA A 88 13.13 -4.45 -8.57
CA ALA A 88 11.86 -3.85 -8.96
C ALA A 88 11.36 -2.92 -7.85
N ARG A 89 10.87 -1.74 -8.22
CA ARG A 89 10.43 -0.72 -7.25
C ARG A 89 8.94 -0.45 -7.43
N ALA A 90 8.24 -0.22 -6.33
CA ALA A 90 6.86 0.25 -6.33
C ALA A 90 6.62 1.25 -5.19
N ARG A 91 5.67 2.17 -5.39
CA ARG A 91 5.34 3.22 -4.43
C ARG A 91 3.85 3.53 -4.44
N GLY A 92 3.29 3.76 -3.26
CA GLY A 92 1.98 4.38 -3.08
C GLY A 92 2.12 5.67 -2.29
N SER A 93 1.64 6.78 -2.83
CA SER A 93 1.72 8.09 -2.18
C SER A 93 0.35 8.57 -1.72
N TYR A 94 0.31 9.29 -0.60
CA TYR A 94 -0.93 9.87 -0.03
C TYR A 94 -2.05 8.85 0.20
N LEU A 95 -1.69 7.60 0.55
CA LEU A 95 -2.65 6.53 0.75
C LEU A 95 -3.51 6.82 1.98
N ARG A 96 -4.83 6.70 1.82
CA ARG A 96 -5.81 6.97 2.89
C ARG A 96 -6.01 5.74 3.79
N VAL A 97 -4.93 5.33 4.44
CA VAL A 97 -4.86 4.21 5.38
C VAL A 97 -4.14 4.64 6.65
N SER A 98 -4.35 3.93 7.76
CA SER A 98 -3.73 4.27 9.04
C SER A 98 -2.24 3.95 9.00
N PHE A 99 -1.41 5.00 9.06
CA PHE A 99 0.05 4.87 9.13
C PHE A 99 0.55 3.82 10.15
N LYS A 100 -0.03 3.81 11.35
CA LYS A 100 0.40 2.91 12.43
C LYS A 100 0.17 1.44 12.08
N ASN A 101 -1.00 1.13 11.51
CA ASN A 101 -1.35 -0.24 11.14
C ASN A 101 -0.52 -0.70 9.94
N THR A 102 -0.39 0.15 8.92
CA THR A 102 0.42 -0.15 7.74
C THR A 102 1.89 -0.38 8.07
N ARG A 103 2.42 0.31 9.09
CA ARG A 103 3.80 0.13 9.53
C ARG A 103 4.01 -1.25 10.16
N GLU A 104 3.10 -1.72 11.00
CA GLU A 104 3.22 -3.06 11.60
C GLU A 104 3.05 -4.16 10.55
N THR A 105 2.11 -4.02 9.61
CA THR A 105 1.94 -4.97 8.49
C THR A 105 3.15 -5.03 7.58
N ALA A 106 3.70 -3.87 7.22
CA ALA A 106 4.87 -3.80 6.35
C ALA A 106 6.10 -4.46 7.00
N GLN A 107 6.28 -4.27 8.31
CA GLN A 107 7.39 -4.88 9.04
C GLN A 107 7.26 -6.41 9.17
N ALA A 108 6.04 -6.95 9.13
CA ALA A 108 5.83 -8.41 9.17
C ALA A 108 6.32 -9.11 7.89
N ILE A 109 6.19 -8.46 6.73
CA ILE A 109 6.57 -9.02 5.42
C ILE A 109 8.01 -8.68 5.00
N ASN A 110 8.74 -7.92 5.82
CA ASN A 110 10.08 -7.48 5.48
C ASN A 110 11.05 -8.67 5.43
N GLY A 111 11.73 -8.87 4.30
CA GLY A 111 12.67 -9.98 4.08
C GLY A 111 12.04 -11.30 3.64
N TRP A 112 10.74 -11.35 3.34
CA TRP A 112 10.09 -12.57 2.86
C TRP A 112 10.14 -12.70 1.34
N LYS A 113 10.02 -13.95 0.86
CA LYS A 113 9.69 -14.22 -0.56
C LYS A 113 8.30 -13.66 -0.88
N VAL A 114 8.14 -13.13 -2.09
CA VAL A 114 6.89 -12.47 -2.52
C VAL A 114 5.70 -13.43 -2.47
N THR A 115 5.89 -14.68 -2.89
CA THR A 115 4.85 -15.74 -2.87
C THR A 115 4.27 -15.97 -1.46
N ARG A 116 5.14 -16.11 -0.45
CA ARG A 116 4.73 -16.23 0.95
C ARG A 116 4.03 -14.96 1.46
N ALA A 117 4.53 -13.79 1.07
CA ALA A 117 3.95 -12.52 1.50
C ALA A 117 2.52 -12.32 0.96
N LEU A 118 2.25 -12.72 -0.29
CA LEU A 118 0.90 -12.68 -0.88
C LEU A 118 -0.07 -13.57 -0.09
N GLN A 119 0.30 -14.84 0.12
CA GLN A 119 -0.51 -15.79 0.89
C GLN A 119 -0.80 -15.28 2.31
N TYR A 120 0.21 -14.76 3.00
CA TYR A 120 0.05 -14.19 4.33
C TYR A 120 -0.94 -13.04 4.37
N LEU A 121 -0.85 -12.10 3.43
CA LEU A 121 -1.75 -10.94 3.40
C LEU A 121 -3.19 -11.33 3.06
N GLU A 122 -3.39 -12.36 2.24
CA GLU A 122 -4.71 -12.94 1.98
C GLU A 122 -5.28 -13.62 3.24
N ASN A 123 -4.45 -14.37 3.97
CA ASN A 123 -4.82 -14.99 5.25
C ASN A 123 -5.17 -13.93 6.30
N VAL A 124 -4.48 -12.79 6.32
CA VAL A 124 -4.81 -11.65 7.21
C VAL A 124 -6.17 -11.05 6.87
N LYS A 125 -6.53 -10.93 5.58
CA LYS A 125 -7.89 -10.49 5.18
C LYS A 125 -8.96 -11.47 5.65
N ASN A 126 -8.67 -12.77 5.57
CA ASN A 126 -9.55 -13.85 6.00
C ASN A 126 -9.53 -14.10 7.52
N HIS A 127 -8.74 -13.33 8.28
CA HIS A 127 -8.53 -13.48 9.73
C HIS A 127 -7.94 -14.83 10.17
N ALA A 128 -7.34 -15.58 9.24
CA ALA A 128 -6.67 -16.85 9.51
C ALA A 128 -5.31 -16.64 10.19
N GLU A 129 -4.56 -15.61 9.78
CA GLU A 129 -3.28 -15.22 10.37
C GLU A 129 -3.33 -13.77 10.86
N ALA A 130 -2.67 -13.48 11.98
CA ALA A 130 -2.64 -12.14 12.57
C ALA A 130 -1.33 -11.41 12.31
N VAL A 131 -1.40 -10.08 12.31
CA VAL A 131 -0.25 -9.19 12.20
C VAL A 131 0.29 -8.88 13.59
N PRO A 132 1.58 -9.16 13.88
CA PRO A 132 2.19 -8.86 15.16
C PRO A 132 2.30 -7.35 15.36
N MET A 133 1.76 -6.83 16.47
CA MET A 133 1.86 -5.41 16.80
C MET A 133 3.07 -5.22 17.74
N ARG A 134 4.16 -4.63 17.24
CA ARG A 134 5.41 -4.47 17.99
C ARG A 134 5.60 -3.06 18.54
N ARG A 135 5.61 -2.02 17.69
CA ARG A 135 5.83 -0.63 18.16
C ARG A 135 4.54 0.00 18.62
N TYR A 136 3.49 -0.08 17.82
CA TYR A 136 2.19 0.51 18.13
C TYR A 136 1.23 -0.50 18.78
N ALA A 137 1.62 -1.04 19.94
CA ALA A 137 0.89 -2.08 20.67
C ALA A 137 0.11 -1.58 21.90
N GLY A 138 -0.15 -0.27 21.98
CA GLY A 138 -0.89 0.35 23.08
C GLY A 138 -2.34 -0.13 23.10
N SER A 139 -2.81 -0.57 24.28
CA SER A 139 -4.18 -1.04 24.53
C SER A 139 -4.74 -1.99 23.45
N THR A 140 -3.87 -2.82 22.88
CA THR A 140 -4.24 -3.79 21.85
C THR A 140 -4.56 -5.13 22.51
N GLY A 141 -5.63 -5.78 22.02
CA GLY A 141 -6.03 -7.11 22.48
C GLY A 141 -4.95 -8.17 22.27
N ARG A 142 -5.02 -9.23 23.09
CA ARG A 142 -4.13 -10.40 22.96
C ARG A 142 -4.82 -11.48 22.14
N THR A 143 -4.07 -12.16 21.28
CA THR A 143 -4.61 -13.24 20.43
C THR A 143 -3.65 -14.42 20.39
N ALA A 144 -4.20 -15.64 20.27
CA ALA A 144 -3.39 -16.85 20.21
C ALA A 144 -2.54 -16.93 18.93
N GLN A 145 -3.02 -16.37 17.82
CA GLN A 145 -2.31 -16.33 16.53
C GLN A 145 -0.98 -15.56 16.60
N GLY A 146 -0.79 -14.66 17.57
CA GLY A 146 0.47 -13.97 17.78
C GLY A 146 1.63 -14.89 18.21
N LYS A 147 1.33 -16.10 18.71
CA LYS A 147 2.35 -17.09 19.15
C LYS A 147 3.32 -17.45 18.04
N GLN A 148 2.88 -17.52 16.78
CA GLN A 148 3.73 -17.78 15.61
C GLN A 148 4.90 -16.79 15.49
N PHE A 149 4.68 -15.55 15.93
CA PHE A 149 5.67 -14.47 15.84
C PHE A 149 6.34 -14.17 17.20
N GLY A 150 6.06 -14.97 18.24
CA GLY A 150 6.52 -14.75 19.61
C GLY A 150 5.91 -13.52 20.29
N VAL A 151 4.74 -13.04 19.83
CA VAL A 151 4.11 -11.81 20.35
C VAL A 151 2.75 -12.13 20.96
N SER A 152 2.44 -11.56 22.11
CA SER A 152 1.12 -11.75 22.75
C SER A 152 0.01 -10.89 22.13
N LYS A 153 0.37 -9.75 21.53
CA LYS A 153 -0.53 -8.75 20.94
C LYS A 153 -0.46 -8.77 19.41
N ALA A 154 -1.59 -9.06 18.76
CA ALA A 154 -1.69 -9.06 17.30
C ALA A 154 -3.11 -8.64 16.85
N ARG A 155 -3.25 -8.18 15.60
CA ARG A 155 -4.53 -7.72 15.01
C ARG A 155 -4.63 -8.08 13.53
N TRP A 156 -5.82 -7.90 12.95
CA TRP A 156 -6.11 -8.08 11.52
C TRP A 156 -6.44 -6.75 10.83
N PRO A 157 -5.43 -5.96 10.41
CA PRO A 157 -5.67 -4.69 9.72
C PRO A 157 -5.99 -4.90 8.23
N VAL A 158 -7.24 -5.29 7.92
CA VAL A 158 -7.73 -5.64 6.57
C VAL A 158 -7.39 -4.56 5.53
N LYS A 159 -7.77 -3.30 5.80
CA LYS A 159 -7.51 -2.18 4.88
C LYS A 159 -6.02 -1.99 4.60
N SER A 160 -5.14 -2.22 5.58
CA SER A 160 -3.69 -2.08 5.36
C SER A 160 -3.14 -3.21 4.51
N ALA A 161 -3.63 -4.44 4.72
CA ALA A 161 -3.24 -5.61 3.93
C ALA A 161 -3.64 -5.45 2.45
N GLU A 162 -4.83 -4.93 2.15
CA GLU A 162 -5.30 -4.71 0.78
C GLU A 162 -4.39 -3.77 -0.04
N PHE A 163 -4.00 -2.64 0.54
CA PHE A 163 -3.13 -1.69 -0.14
C PHE A 163 -1.71 -2.25 -0.34
N ILE A 164 -1.19 -3.01 0.62
CA ILE A 164 0.12 -3.64 0.48
C ILE A 164 0.09 -4.75 -0.58
N LEU A 165 -0.99 -5.56 -0.60
CA LEU A 165 -1.18 -6.60 -1.60
C LEU A 165 -1.25 -6.00 -3.01
N SER A 166 -2.00 -4.90 -3.19
CA SER A 166 -2.04 -4.18 -4.46
C SER A 166 -0.67 -3.65 -4.89
N LEU A 167 0.14 -3.15 -3.95
CA LEU A 167 1.50 -2.68 -4.26
C LEU A 167 2.46 -3.83 -4.59
N LEU A 168 2.33 -4.99 -3.94
CA LEU A 168 3.14 -6.18 -4.25
C LEU A 168 2.85 -6.68 -5.67
N LYS A 169 1.58 -6.78 -6.07
CA LYS A 169 1.20 -7.16 -7.44
C LYS A 169 1.75 -6.20 -8.48
N ASN A 170 1.76 -4.90 -8.17
CA ASN A 170 2.37 -3.89 -9.04
C ASN A 170 3.90 -4.05 -9.11
N ALA A 171 4.54 -4.38 -7.98
CA ALA A 171 5.98 -4.61 -7.94
C ALA A 171 6.40 -5.89 -8.70
N GLU A 172 5.57 -6.93 -8.66
CA GLU A 172 5.71 -8.17 -9.43
C GLU A 172 5.62 -7.89 -10.94
N ALA A 173 4.59 -7.16 -11.39
CA ALA A 173 4.47 -6.73 -12.78
C ALA A 173 5.67 -5.87 -13.24
N ASN A 174 6.21 -5.03 -12.35
CA ASN A 174 7.43 -4.27 -12.63
C ASN A 174 8.69 -5.15 -12.71
N ALA A 175 8.71 -6.30 -12.02
CA ALA A 175 9.79 -7.26 -12.12
C ALA A 175 9.71 -8.05 -13.43
N ASP A 176 8.50 -8.45 -13.84
CA ASP A 176 8.23 -9.10 -15.13
C ASP A 176 8.69 -8.23 -16.31
N THR A 177 8.34 -6.95 -16.30
CA THR A 177 8.77 -6.01 -17.35
C THR A 177 10.28 -5.82 -17.42
N LYS A 178 11.00 -6.08 -16.31
CA LYS A 178 12.47 -6.04 -16.26
C LYS A 178 13.12 -7.38 -16.62
N GLY A 179 12.33 -8.44 -16.79
CA GLY A 179 12.84 -9.79 -17.04
C GLY A 179 13.52 -10.43 -15.82
N LEU A 180 13.14 -10.02 -14.61
CA LEU A 180 13.61 -10.67 -13.38
C LEU A 180 12.83 -11.96 -13.14
N ASP A 181 13.45 -12.93 -12.46
CA ASP A 181 12.78 -14.19 -12.10
C ASP A 181 11.75 -13.96 -10.98
N THR A 182 10.46 -14.06 -11.31
CA THR A 182 9.35 -13.85 -10.37
C THR A 182 9.30 -14.86 -9.23
N SER A 183 9.79 -16.08 -9.46
CA SER A 183 9.72 -17.16 -8.48
C SER A 183 10.65 -16.92 -7.29
N ASN A 184 11.77 -16.21 -7.53
CA ASN A 184 12.83 -15.96 -6.57
C ASN A 184 12.90 -14.52 -6.07
N LEU A 185 11.81 -13.75 -6.21
CA LEU A 185 11.74 -12.39 -5.68
C LEU A 185 11.63 -12.36 -4.14
N ILE A 186 12.44 -11.50 -3.54
CA ILE A 186 12.46 -11.22 -2.10
C ILE A 186 12.16 -9.75 -1.86
N VAL A 187 11.34 -9.47 -0.85
CA VAL A 187 11.09 -8.10 -0.37
C VAL A 187 12.31 -7.64 0.43
N LYS A 188 13.23 -6.93 -0.23
CA LYS A 188 14.47 -6.45 0.39
C LYS A 188 14.25 -5.24 1.29
N HIS A 189 13.45 -4.29 0.81
CA HIS A 189 13.19 -3.06 1.53
C HIS A 189 11.71 -2.72 1.44
N ILE A 190 11.11 -2.48 2.60
CA ILE A 190 9.77 -1.92 2.71
C ILE A 190 9.76 -0.84 3.77
N GLN A 191 9.30 0.34 3.38
CA GLN A 191 9.22 1.49 4.28
C GLN A 191 7.86 2.16 4.16
N VAL A 192 7.35 2.55 5.32
CA VAL A 192 6.11 3.30 5.45
C VAL A 192 6.43 4.59 6.18
N ASN A 193 6.13 5.72 5.52
CA ASN A 193 6.33 7.07 6.04
C ASN A 193 4.99 7.78 6.24
N GLN A 194 4.97 8.76 7.14
CA GLN A 194 3.79 9.59 7.34
C GLN A 194 3.60 10.53 6.16
N ALA A 195 2.35 10.68 5.71
CA ALA A 195 1.97 11.69 4.73
C ALA A 195 1.34 12.90 5.44
N PRO A 196 1.25 14.06 4.77
CA PRO A 196 0.57 15.24 5.30
C PRO A 196 -0.84 14.92 5.83
N LYS A 197 -1.12 15.36 7.06
CA LYS A 197 -2.38 15.07 7.75
C LYS A 197 -3.54 15.84 7.13
N GLN A 198 -4.66 15.16 6.90
CA GLN A 198 -5.89 15.81 6.44
C GLN A 198 -6.72 16.24 7.65
N ARG A 199 -7.11 17.51 7.71
CA ARG A 199 -7.81 18.10 8.87
C ARG A 199 -9.32 18.16 8.63
N ARG A 200 -10.09 17.77 9.65
CA ARG A 200 -11.54 17.96 9.79
C ARG A 200 -11.82 18.57 11.17
N ARG A 201 -13.03 19.05 11.39
CA ARG A 201 -13.47 19.63 12.67
C ARG A 201 -14.38 18.66 13.41
N THR A 202 -14.29 18.65 14.74
CA THR A 202 -15.24 17.98 15.63
C THR A 202 -15.73 18.99 16.65
N TYR A 203 -17.05 19.20 16.66
CA TYR A 203 -17.71 20.03 17.66
C TYR A 203 -17.83 19.28 18.98
N ARG A 204 -17.58 19.98 20.08
CA ARG A 204 -17.62 19.46 21.45
C ARG A 204 -18.50 20.36 22.31
N ALA A 205 -18.78 19.89 23.52
CA ALA A 205 -19.55 20.63 24.51
C ALA A 205 -19.02 22.06 24.71
N HIS A 206 -19.92 22.97 25.06
CA HIS A 206 -19.64 24.39 25.30
C HIS A 206 -19.02 25.13 24.09
N GLY A 207 -19.38 24.73 22.86
CA GLY A 207 -18.92 25.40 21.64
C GLY A 207 -17.43 25.17 21.29
N ARG A 208 -16.75 24.22 21.95
CA ARG A 208 -15.35 23.90 21.67
C ARG A 208 -15.20 23.21 20.31
N ILE A 209 -14.16 23.57 19.54
CA ILE A 209 -13.84 22.96 18.24
C ILE A 209 -12.49 22.26 18.34
N ASN A 210 -12.50 20.93 18.24
CA ASN A 210 -11.28 20.13 18.22
C ASN A 210 -10.94 19.66 16.79
N PRO A 211 -9.66 19.45 16.47
CA PRO A 211 -9.26 18.89 15.19
C PRO A 211 -9.48 17.37 15.18
N TYR A 212 -10.07 16.87 14.09
CA TYR A 212 -10.09 15.45 13.75
C TYR A 212 -9.21 15.22 12.52
N MET A 213 -8.06 14.57 12.70
CA MET A 213 -7.05 14.44 11.65
C MET A 213 -6.97 13.01 11.12
N SER A 214 -6.92 12.87 9.81
CA SER A 214 -6.54 11.60 9.17
C SER A 214 -5.01 11.54 9.08
N ASN A 215 -4.44 10.36 9.31
CA ASN A 215 -3.00 10.11 9.21
C ASN A 215 -2.71 9.19 8.01
N PRO A 216 -2.70 9.72 6.78
CA PRO A 216 -2.34 8.96 5.58
C PRO A 216 -0.86 8.57 5.60
N CYS A 217 -0.46 7.68 4.68
CA CYS A 217 0.93 7.24 4.57
C CYS A 217 1.45 7.21 3.13
N HIS A 218 2.77 7.28 3.01
CA HIS A 218 3.51 6.89 1.82
C HIS A 218 4.11 5.50 2.07
N ILE A 219 3.95 4.59 1.12
CA ILE A 219 4.55 3.26 1.16
C ILE A 219 5.52 3.17 -0.01
N GLU A 220 6.72 2.71 0.26
CA GLU A 220 7.71 2.37 -0.76
C GLU A 220 8.22 0.96 -0.52
N MET A 221 8.41 0.22 -1.62
CA MET A 221 8.93 -1.14 -1.59
C MET A 221 9.89 -1.39 -2.73
N ILE A 222 10.90 -2.20 -2.44
CA ILE A 222 11.92 -2.65 -3.38
C ILE A 222 12.03 -4.16 -3.25
N LEU A 223 11.81 -4.84 -4.37
CA LEU A 223 12.04 -6.26 -4.54
C LEU A 223 13.41 -6.46 -5.17
N THR A 224 14.10 -7.53 -4.78
CA THR A 224 15.33 -7.98 -5.41
C THR A 224 15.23 -9.46 -5.68
N GLU A 225 15.95 -9.93 -6.69
CA GLU A 225 16.19 -11.37 -6.84
C GLU A 225 16.96 -11.89 -5.61
N GLY A 226 16.54 -13.03 -5.10
CA GLY A 226 17.29 -13.73 -4.05
C GLY A 226 18.52 -14.39 -4.66
N GLU A 227 19.69 -14.07 -4.13
CA GLU A 227 20.89 -14.86 -4.44
C GLU A 227 20.72 -16.24 -3.79
N GLU A 228 20.75 -17.29 -4.60
CA GLU A 228 20.89 -18.65 -4.10
C GLU A 228 22.28 -18.76 -3.48
N VAL A 229 22.35 -18.72 -2.15
CA VAL A 229 23.60 -19.02 -1.44
C VAL A 229 23.87 -20.51 -1.64
N VAL A 230 24.67 -20.81 -2.66
CA VAL A 230 25.24 -22.15 -2.87
C VAL A 230 26.02 -22.49 -1.60
N GLN A 231 25.53 -23.48 -0.85
CA GLN A 231 26.24 -24.00 0.33
C GLN A 231 27.66 -24.39 -0.12
N LYS A 232 28.67 -23.76 0.48
CA LYS A 232 30.06 -24.20 0.27
C LYS A 232 30.13 -25.69 0.61
N ALA A 233 30.80 -26.47 -0.25
CA ALA A 233 30.98 -27.89 -0.03
C ALA A 233 31.47 -28.18 1.40
N PRO A 234 31.00 -29.26 2.05
CA PRO A 234 31.28 -29.55 3.47
C PRO A 234 32.80 -29.62 3.77
N GLU A 235 33.61 -29.98 2.79
CA GLU A 235 35.07 -30.02 2.89
C GLU A 235 35.71 -28.64 3.14
N ALA A 236 35.13 -27.56 2.61
CA ALA A 236 35.64 -26.20 2.78
C ALA A 236 35.35 -25.65 4.18
N VAL A 237 34.16 -25.95 4.73
CA VAL A 237 33.77 -25.57 6.10
C VAL A 237 34.57 -26.38 7.12
N ALA A 238 34.85 -27.67 6.85
CA ALA A 238 35.72 -28.50 7.68
C ALA A 238 37.18 -28.00 7.70
N ARG A 239 37.72 -27.53 6.55
CA ARG A 239 39.05 -26.92 6.49
C ARG A 239 39.16 -25.60 7.27
N GLU A 240 38.14 -24.75 7.22
CA GLU A 240 38.12 -23.49 8.00
C GLU A 240 37.89 -23.73 9.51
N GLY A 241 37.03 -24.68 9.88
CA GLY A 241 36.83 -25.08 11.28
C GLY A 241 38.03 -25.80 11.91
N ALA A 242 38.89 -26.43 11.09
CA ALA A 242 40.11 -27.09 11.55
C ALA A 242 41.28 -26.12 11.85
N ARG A 243 41.14 -24.82 11.57
CA ARG A 243 42.10 -23.79 12.01
C ARG A 243 41.99 -23.58 13.52
N LEU A 244 42.67 -24.44 14.27
CA LEU A 244 42.82 -24.31 15.71
C LEU A 244 43.52 -23.00 16.07
N ASN A 245 42.95 -22.26 17.02
CA ASN A 245 43.57 -21.09 17.63
C ASN A 245 44.90 -21.49 18.30
N THR A 246 45.91 -20.60 18.33
CA THR A 246 47.24 -20.84 18.92
C THR A 246 47.17 -21.50 20.31
N ARG A 247 46.22 -21.07 21.14
CA ARG A 247 45.99 -21.64 22.48
C ARG A 247 45.45 -23.08 22.45
N GLN A 248 44.57 -23.38 21.51
CA GLN A 248 44.02 -24.72 21.28
C GLN A 248 45.08 -25.67 20.69
N ARG A 249 45.97 -25.18 19.81
CA ARG A 249 47.14 -25.95 19.33
C ARG A 249 48.09 -26.31 20.46
N ALA A 250 48.45 -25.33 21.30
CA ALA A 250 49.34 -25.56 22.44
C ALA A 250 48.76 -26.60 23.43
N GLN A 251 47.45 -26.52 23.71
CA GLN A 251 46.78 -27.47 24.60
C GLN A 251 46.71 -28.89 24.01
N ARG A 252 46.53 -29.01 22.69
CA ARG A 252 46.56 -30.31 21.98
C ARG A 252 47.96 -30.93 22.01
N ASN A 253 49.00 -30.14 21.76
CA ASN A 253 50.39 -30.60 21.82
C ASN A 253 50.78 -31.03 23.23
N ARG A 254 50.38 -30.25 24.25
CA ARG A 254 50.62 -30.63 25.65
C ARG A 254 49.93 -31.95 26.00
N ARG A 255 48.65 -32.11 25.63
CA ARG A 255 47.90 -33.37 25.85
C ARG A 255 48.54 -34.57 25.14
N ALA A 256 49.07 -34.38 23.94
CA ALA A 256 49.75 -35.44 23.20
C ALA A 256 51.06 -35.87 23.88
N ILE A 257 51.81 -34.92 24.45
CA ILE A 257 53.06 -35.22 25.19
C ILE A 257 52.77 -35.93 26.52
N THR A 258 51.70 -35.57 27.22
CA THR A 258 51.35 -36.21 28.51
C THR A 258 50.68 -37.58 28.36
N ALA A 259 50.24 -37.94 27.15
CA ALA A 259 49.56 -39.21 26.86
C ALA A 259 50.48 -40.28 26.27
N ALA A 260 51.73 -39.94 25.94
CA ALA A 260 52.79 -40.86 25.53
C ALA A 260 53.63 -41.26 26.76
#